data_AF-A0A2V9Z4Z0-F1
#
_entry.id   AF-A0A2V9Z4Z0-F1
#
_cell.length_a   1.000
_cell.length_b   1.000
_cell.length_c   1.000
_cell.angle_alpha   90.00
_cell.angle_beta   90.00
_cell.angle_gamma   90.00
#
_symmetry.space_group_name_H-M   'P 1'
#
loop_
_entity.id
_entity.type
_entity.pdbx_description
1 polymer ?
#
loop_
_entity_poly.entity_id
_entity_poly.type
_entity_poly.pdbx_seq_one_letter_code
_entity_poly.pdbx_strand_id
1 'polypeptide(L)' 'SDIPELVVHMMTGKRYDERGVIGLGEPPVISPGAAISNAVANALGVRVPFLPLTPDRVLNALQQKAGA' A
#
# COMPACT_ATOMS: atom_id res chain seq x y z
N SER A 1 0.93 -10.04 15.65
CA SER A 1 1.55 -8.72 15.48
C SER A 1 1.11 -8.20 14.14
N ASP A 2 0.45 -7.04 14.08
CA ASP A 2 -0.15 -6.50 12.85
C ASP A 2 0.83 -5.66 12.01
N ILE A 3 2.01 -5.34 12.57
CA ILE A 3 3.09 -4.65 11.86
C ILE A 3 4.01 -5.71 11.25
N PRO A 4 4.16 -5.76 9.91
CA PRO A 4 5.04 -6.71 9.24
C PRO A 4 6.50 -6.27 9.30
N GLU A 5 7.40 -7.07 8.73
CA GLU A 5 8.76 -6.65 8.44
C GLU A 5 8.76 -5.47 7.44
N LEU A 6 9.50 -4.42 7.77
CA LEU A 6 9.70 -3.26 6.90
C LEU A 6 11.14 -3.26 6.38
N VAL A 7 11.31 -3.60 5.10
CA VAL A 7 12.61 -3.54 4.43
C VAL A 7 12.81 -2.15 3.84
N VAL A 8 13.88 -1.47 4.26
CA VAL A 8 14.17 -0.08 3.84
C VAL A 8 15.35 -0.04 2.88
N HIS A 9 15.11 0.50 1.69
CA HIS A 9 16.15 0.75 0.68
C HIS A 9 16.32 2.26 0.46
N MET A 10 17.36 2.84 1.06
CA MET A 10 17.68 4.26 0.88
C MET A 10 18.36 4.47 -0.47
N MET A 11 17.86 5.44 -1.24
CA MET A 11 18.49 5.85 -2.49
C MET A 11 19.66 6.77 -2.17
N THR A 12 20.89 6.27 -2.30
CA THR A 12 22.13 6.97 -1.95
C THR A 12 23.13 7.00 -3.11
N GLY A 13 24.10 7.91 -3.04
CA GLY A 13 25.19 8.03 -4.00
C GLY A 13 25.11 9.33 -4.80
N LYS A 14 26.21 9.66 -5.50
CA LYS A 14 26.46 10.99 -6.12
C LYS A 14 25.23 11.62 -6.78
N ARG A 15 24.49 10.85 -7.59
CA ARG A 15 23.26 11.29 -8.28
C ARG A 15 22.16 11.82 -7.35
N TYR A 16 22.01 11.21 -6.18
CA TYR A 16 20.99 11.56 -5.18
C TYR A 16 21.54 12.62 -4.22
N ASP A 17 22.81 12.47 -3.81
CA ASP A 17 23.47 13.37 -2.85
C ASP A 17 23.58 14.80 -3.38
N GLU A 18 23.85 14.98 -4.68
CA GLU A 18 23.91 16.30 -5.36
C GLU A 18 22.59 17.08 -5.32
N ARG A 19 21.46 16.42 -5.05
CA ARG A 19 20.14 17.07 -4.92
C ARG A 19 19.93 17.73 -3.55
N GLY A 20 20.86 17.51 -2.62
CA GLY A 20 20.77 18.01 -1.25
C GLY A 20 19.76 17.24 -0.40
N VAL A 21 19.52 17.76 0.81
CA VAL A 21 18.61 17.16 1.79
C VAL A 21 17.17 17.38 1.36
N ILE A 22 16.36 16.32 1.43
CA ILE A 22 14.92 16.34 1.16
C ILE A 22 14.12 15.87 2.37
N GLY A 23 12.88 16.35 2.50
CA GLY A 23 11.96 15.88 3.53
C GLY A 23 11.55 14.43 3.29
N LEU A 24 11.57 13.61 4.36
CA LEU A 24 11.25 12.17 4.30
C LEU A 24 10.14 11.75 5.30
N GLY A 25 9.54 12.67 6.05
CA GLY A 25 8.53 12.32 7.05
C GLY A 25 7.25 11.74 6.45
N GLU A 26 6.73 12.34 5.37
CA GLU A 26 5.44 11.99 4.77
C GLU A 26 5.47 10.83 3.75
N PRO A 27 6.49 10.70 2.87
CA PRO A 27 6.48 9.65 1.83
C PRO A 27 6.26 8.21 2.35
N PRO A 28 6.84 7.80 3.51
CA PRO A 28 6.60 6.48 4.09
C PRO A 28 5.20 6.25 4.65
N VAL A 29 4.40 7.30 4.90
CA VAL A 29 3.02 7.17 5.41
C VAL A 29 1.96 7.30 4.31
N ILE A 30 2.25 8.06 3.25
CA ILE A 30 1.30 8.26 2.13
C ILE A 30 1.14 6.99 1.28
N SER A 31 2.27 6.37 0.92
CA SER A 31 2.30 5.27 -0.06
C SER A 31 1.79 3.89 0.43
N PRO A 32 1.89 3.49 1.72
CA PRO A 32 1.49 2.15 2.17
C PRO A 32 0.01 1.83 1.95
N GLY A 33 -0.91 2.78 2.17
CA GLY A 33 -2.35 2.53 1.99
C GLY A 33 -2.68 2.11 0.56
N ALA A 34 -2.08 2.77 -0.43
CA ALA A 34 -2.23 2.42 -1.84
C ALA A 34 -1.55 1.09 -2.17
N ALA A 35 -0.33 0.85 -1.66
CA ALA A 35 0.40 -0.40 -1.89
C ALA A 35 -0.36 -1.62 -1.35
N ILE A 36 -0.87 -1.54 -0.12
CA ILE A 36 -1.67 -2.59 0.51
C ILE A 36 -2.98 -2.80 -0.25
N SER A 37 -3.68 -1.73 -0.64
CA SER A 37 -4.92 -1.83 -1.43
C SER A 37 -4.70 -2.55 -2.77
N ASN A 38 -3.59 -2.26 -3.46
CA ASN A 38 -3.23 -2.95 -4.70
C ASN A 38 -2.88 -4.42 -4.46
N ALA A 39 -2.14 -4.74 -3.39
CA ALA A 39 -1.81 -6.12 -3.02
C ALA A 39 -3.07 -6.95 -2.72
N VAL A 40 -4.04 -6.37 -2.00
CA VAL A 40 -5.34 -7.02 -1.74
C VAL A 40 -6.13 -7.20 -3.04
N ALA A 41 -6.18 -6.20 -3.91
CA ALA A 41 -6.86 -6.35 -5.20
C ALA A 41 -6.23 -7.45 -6.06
N ASN A 42 -4.90 -7.56 -6.06
CA ASN A 42 -4.17 -8.63 -6.73
C ASN A 42 -4.51 -10.02 -6.14
N ALA A 43 -4.60 -10.13 -4.81
CA ALA A 43 -4.91 -11.38 -4.14
C ALA A 43 -6.36 -11.85 -4.37
N LEU A 44 -7.32 -10.93 -4.40
CA LEU A 44 -8.76 -11.25 -4.53
C LEU A 44 -9.22 -11.30 -6.00
N GLY A 45 -8.47 -10.69 -6.91
CA GLY A 45 -8.91 -10.44 -8.29
C GLY A 45 -10.17 -9.56 -8.37
N VAL A 46 -10.42 -8.72 -7.35
CA VAL A 46 -11.48 -7.70 -7.30
C VAL A 46 -11.00 -6.54 -6.43
N ARG A 47 -11.39 -5.31 -6.77
CA ARG A 47 -11.01 -4.11 -6.04
C ARG A 47 -11.91 -3.90 -4.82
N VAL A 48 -11.32 -3.64 -3.66
CA VAL A 48 -12.02 -3.03 -2.50
C VAL A 48 -11.77 -1.51 -2.57
N PRO A 49 -12.77 -0.69 -2.96
CA PRO A 49 -12.52 0.70 -3.37
C PRO A 49 -12.29 1.69 -2.22
N PHE A 50 -12.40 1.26 -0.96
CA PHE A 50 -12.31 2.15 0.19
C PHE A 50 -11.40 1.61 1.31
N LEU A 51 -10.55 2.49 1.85
CA LEU A 51 -9.82 2.27 3.09
C LEU A 51 -10.66 2.73 4.31
N PRO A 52 -10.52 2.10 5.49
CA PRO A 52 -9.74 0.89 5.76
C PRO A 52 -10.34 -0.37 5.09
N LEU A 53 -9.48 -1.38 4.85
CA LEU A 53 -9.86 -2.68 4.28
C LEU A 53 -10.49 -3.59 5.35
N THR A 54 -11.63 -3.18 5.91
CA THR A 54 -12.31 -3.98 6.93
C THR A 54 -12.80 -5.32 6.36
N PRO A 55 -12.94 -6.37 7.19
CA PRO A 55 -13.47 -7.66 6.76
C PRO A 55 -14.80 -7.53 6.00
N ASP A 56 -15.74 -6.71 6.50
CA ASP A 56 -17.03 -6.49 5.83
C ASP A 56 -16.88 -5.93 4.41
N ARG A 57 -15.97 -4.98 4.20
CA ARG A 57 -15.72 -4.40 2.87
C ARG A 57 -15.09 -5.42 1.92
N VAL A 58 -14.21 -6.28 2.44
CA VAL A 58 -13.59 -7.37 1.69
C VAL A 58 -14.64 -8.41 1.29
N LEU A 59 -15.47 -8.85 2.24
CA LEU A 59 -16.53 -9.83 2.00
C LEU A 59 -17.57 -9.31 1.01
N ASN A 60 -17.99 -8.04 1.14
CA ASN A 60 -18.91 -7.41 0.19
C ASN A 60 -18.34 -7.35 -1.23
N ALA A 61 -17.06 -7.01 -1.39
CA ALA A 61 -16.41 -7.00 -2.72
C ALA A 61 -16.34 -8.42 -3.33
N LEU A 62 -16.09 -9.45 -2.53
CA LEU A 62 -16.08 -10.84 -2.98
C LEU A 62 -17.48 -11.33 -3.38
N GLN A 63 -18.52 -10.98 -2.64
CA GLN A 63 -19.90 -11.33 -2.98
C GLN A 63 -20.36 -10.67 -4.28
N GLN A 64 -20.01 -9.40 -4.50
CA GLN A 64 -20.31 -8.70 -5.75
C GLN A 64 -19.64 -9.37 -6.95
N LYS A 65 -18.41 -9.89 -6.79
CA LYS A 65 -17.72 -10.67 -7.83
C LYS A 65 -18.41 -12.00 -8.13
N ALA A 66 -18.91 -12.69 -7.11
CA ALA A 66 -19.52 -14.03 -7.27
C ALA A 66 -20.92 -13.99 -7.90
N GLY A 67 -21.62 -12.85 -7.83
CA GLY A 67 -22.92 -12.64 -8.47
C GLY A 67 -22.85 -12.08 -9.90
N ALA A 68 -21.64 -11.86 -10.44
CA ALA A 68 -21.38 -11.31 -11.77
C ALA A 68 -21.03 -12.41 -12.80
#